data_AF-A0AAJ6QTE8-F1
#
_entry.id   AF-A0AAJ6QTE8-F1
#
_cell.length_a   1.000
_cell.length_b   1.000
_cell.length_c   1.000
_cell.angle_alpha   90.00
_cell.angle_beta   90.00
_cell.angle_gamma   90.00
#
_symmetry.space_group_name_H-M   'P 1'
#
loop_
_entity.id
_entity.type
_entity.pdbx_description
1 polymer ?
#
loop_
_entity_poly.entity_id
_entity_poly.type
_entity_poly.pdbx_seq_one_letter_code
_entity_poly.pdbx_strand_id
1 'polypeptide(L)'
;MRSLSIVALCLIVAQAYAIDFEEISQCVRERIGRQIDNLGDEVDGRLKKLAEDGNETAKRIRTEFKQKVKEFRRSASAPIDEARQQFDDCVEQADGFFKKAGCAIDAGKTLVDVVIPAAKQSAKEFTETIKEIAAEFGKEQRSGLDDMADLGRDFAKQALTSVKECVGL
;
A
#
# COMPACT_ATOMS: atom_id res chain seq x y z
N MET A 1 -4.58 -44.74 1.30
CA MET A 1 -3.85 -43.46 1.12
C MET A 1 -4.50 -42.47 0.14
N ARG A 2 -5.37 -42.88 -0.79
CA ARG A 2 -6.03 -41.95 -1.73
C ARG A 2 -7.15 -41.06 -1.12
N SER A 3 -7.70 -41.42 0.03
CA SER A 3 -8.76 -40.64 0.70
C SER A 3 -8.25 -39.41 1.46
N LEU A 4 -7.02 -39.45 1.98
CA LEU A 4 -6.41 -38.33 2.72
C LEU A 4 -6.12 -37.12 1.82
N SER A 5 -5.73 -37.37 0.56
CA SER A 5 -5.49 -36.30 -0.42
C SER A 5 -6.77 -35.56 -0.83
N ILE A 6 -7.91 -36.26 -0.89
CA ILE A 6 -9.20 -35.66 -1.21
C ILE A 6 -9.71 -34.81 -0.04
N VAL A 7 -9.55 -35.28 1.20
CA VAL A 7 -9.91 -34.50 2.40
C VAL A 7 -9.01 -33.27 2.56
N ALA A 8 -7.71 -33.38 2.26
CA ALA A 8 -6.80 -32.24 2.27
C ALA A 8 -7.16 -31.20 1.19
N LEU A 9 -7.48 -31.65 -0.04
CA LEU A 9 -8.01 -30.76 -1.09
C LEU A 9 -9.31 -30.09 -0.65
N CYS A 10 -10.28 -30.84 -0.10
CA CYS A 10 -11.53 -30.26 0.39
C CYS A 10 -11.32 -29.27 1.54
N LEU A 11 -10.34 -29.47 2.42
CA LEU A 11 -9.99 -28.52 3.49
C LEU A 11 -9.34 -27.25 2.95
N ILE A 12 -8.43 -27.37 1.96
CA ILE A 12 -7.84 -26.21 1.28
C ILE A 12 -8.91 -25.42 0.52
N VAL A 13 -9.87 -26.10 -0.10
CA VAL A 13 -10.94 -25.43 -0.87
C VAL A 13 -12.04 -24.86 0.03
N ALA A 14 -12.31 -25.49 1.19
CA ALA A 14 -13.14 -24.90 2.24
C ALA A 14 -12.50 -23.64 2.85
N GLN A 15 -11.17 -23.60 2.97
CA GLN A 15 -10.43 -22.39 3.34
C GLN A 15 -10.39 -21.36 2.21
N ALA A 16 -10.34 -21.77 0.94
CA ALA A 16 -10.40 -20.85 -0.19
C ALA A 16 -11.77 -20.15 -0.36
N TYR A 17 -12.85 -20.75 0.15
CA TYR A 17 -14.15 -20.07 0.30
C TYR A 17 -14.24 -19.16 1.54
N ALA A 18 -13.30 -19.27 2.48
CA ALA A 18 -13.13 -18.33 3.58
C ALA A 18 -12.16 -17.18 3.24
N ILE A 19 -11.44 -17.28 2.11
CA ILE A 19 -10.69 -16.17 1.54
C ILE A 19 -11.71 -15.24 0.88
N ASP A 20 -12.33 -14.41 1.70
CA ASP A 20 -13.11 -13.28 1.23
C ASP A 20 -12.14 -12.27 0.63
N PHE A 21 -11.94 -12.34 -0.68
CA PHE A 21 -11.05 -11.41 -1.38
C PHE A 21 -11.52 -9.94 -1.21
N GLU A 22 -12.82 -9.72 -1.02
CA GLU A 22 -13.33 -8.41 -0.66
C GLU A 22 -12.81 -7.98 0.72
N GLU A 23 -12.84 -8.85 1.73
CA GLU A 23 -12.27 -8.58 3.05
C GLU A 23 -10.75 -8.33 2.99
N ILE A 24 -10.01 -9.13 2.21
CA ILE A 24 -8.55 -8.97 2.03
C ILE A 24 -8.23 -7.65 1.33
N SER A 25 -8.90 -7.35 0.21
CA SER A 25 -8.67 -6.11 -0.54
C SER A 25 -9.03 -4.88 0.28
N GLN A 26 -10.10 -4.94 1.08
CA GLN A 26 -10.47 -3.89 2.03
C GLN A 26 -9.40 -3.74 3.13
N CYS A 27 -8.95 -4.84 3.74
CA CYS A 27 -7.89 -4.82 4.75
C CYS A 27 -6.61 -4.16 4.22
N VAL A 28 -6.15 -4.55 3.03
CA VAL A 28 -4.95 -4.00 2.40
C VAL A 28 -5.15 -2.51 2.13
N ARG A 29 -6.28 -2.12 1.53
CA ARG A 29 -6.60 -0.72 1.19
C ARG A 29 -6.64 0.16 2.44
N GLU A 30 -7.29 -0.31 3.50
CA GLU A 30 -7.36 0.43 4.76
C GLU A 30 -6.00 0.59 5.42
N ARG A 31 -5.20 -0.49 5.50
CA ARG A 31 -3.90 -0.42 6.16
C ARG A 31 -2.91 0.45 5.41
N ILE A 32 -2.83 0.30 4.09
CA ILE A 32 -2.00 1.17 3.26
C ILE A 32 -2.51 2.61 3.37
N GLY A 33 -3.81 2.84 3.26
CA GLY A 33 -4.42 4.17 3.42
C GLY A 33 -4.05 4.84 4.75
N ARG A 34 -4.18 4.13 5.87
CA ARG A 34 -3.78 4.63 7.20
C ARG A 34 -2.30 4.98 7.28
N GLN A 35 -1.42 4.15 6.71
CA GLN A 35 0.02 4.43 6.69
C GLN A 35 0.34 5.68 5.86
N ILE A 36 -0.34 5.87 4.72
CA ILE A 36 -0.17 7.05 3.88
C ILE A 36 -0.66 8.30 4.60
N ASP A 37 -1.81 8.22 5.27
CA ASP A 37 -2.40 9.35 6.00
C ASP A 37 -1.50 9.75 7.19
N ASN A 38 -1.01 8.78 7.98
CA ASN A 38 -0.06 9.05 9.08
C ASN A 38 1.23 9.72 8.59
N LEU A 39 1.80 9.21 7.49
CA LEU A 39 3.01 9.76 6.89
C LEU A 39 2.78 11.18 6.36
N GLY A 40 1.64 11.38 5.68
CA GLY A 40 1.21 12.68 5.19
C GLY A 40 1.03 13.70 6.32
N ASP A 41 0.39 13.30 7.41
CA ASP A 41 0.15 14.16 8.57
C ASP A 41 1.44 14.53 9.30
N GLU A 42 2.38 13.59 9.44
CA GLU A 42 3.67 13.88 10.09
C GLU A 42 4.50 14.89 9.28
N VAL A 43 4.59 14.70 7.96
CA VAL A 43 5.33 15.61 7.08
C VAL A 43 4.61 16.95 6.94
N ASP A 44 3.28 16.98 6.80
CA ASP A 44 2.49 18.22 6.77
C ASP A 44 2.65 19.00 8.08
N GLY A 45 2.67 18.33 9.23
CA GLY A 45 2.86 18.95 10.53
C GLY A 45 4.22 19.63 10.68
N ARG A 46 5.29 18.98 10.21
CA ARG A 46 6.64 19.55 10.22
C ARG A 46 6.78 20.71 9.21
N LEU A 47 6.21 20.58 8.00
CA LEU A 47 6.18 21.66 7.00
C LEU A 47 5.35 22.86 7.48
N LYS A 48 4.24 22.61 8.18
CA LYS A 48 3.41 23.64 8.79
C LYS A 48 4.19 24.47 9.81
N LYS A 49 4.97 23.81 10.70
CA LYS A 49 5.84 24.52 11.66
C LYS A 49 6.84 25.44 10.95
N LEU A 50 7.48 24.96 9.89
CA LEU A 50 8.41 25.75 9.09
C LEU A 50 7.71 26.92 8.35
N ALA A 51 6.47 26.74 7.92
CA ALA A 51 5.68 27.77 7.23
C ALA A 51 5.14 28.86 8.17
N GLU A 52 4.86 28.51 9.44
CA GLU A 52 4.42 29.45 10.48
C GLU A 52 5.53 30.44 10.88
N ASP A 53 6.80 30.08 10.69
CA ASP A 53 7.96 30.96 10.85
C ASP A 53 8.14 31.99 9.69
N GLY A 54 7.14 32.13 8.81
CA GLY A 54 7.15 33.09 7.70
C GLY A 54 7.89 32.61 6.45
N ASN A 55 8.22 31.32 6.36
CA ASN A 55 8.92 30.75 5.22
C ASN A 55 7.97 30.46 4.05
N GLU A 56 7.93 31.36 3.05
CA GLU A 56 7.12 31.19 1.84
C GLU A 56 7.49 29.94 1.02
N THR A 57 8.77 29.52 1.06
CA THR A 57 9.23 28.26 0.44
C THR A 57 8.54 27.06 1.09
N ALA A 58 8.39 27.06 2.43
CA ALA A 58 7.68 26.00 3.14
C ALA A 58 6.18 25.95 2.81
N LYS A 59 5.52 27.10 2.57
CA LYS A 59 4.10 27.14 2.15
C LYS A 59 3.89 26.53 0.75
N ARG A 60 4.77 26.87 -0.21
CA ARG A 60 4.76 26.28 -1.55
C ARG A 60 4.95 24.78 -1.48
N ILE A 61 6.03 24.35 -0.82
CA ILE A 61 6.40 22.94 -0.64
C ILE A 61 5.27 22.15 0.02
N ARG A 62 4.62 22.70 1.06
CA ARG A 62 3.48 22.05 1.72
C ARG A 62 2.33 21.79 0.76
N THR A 63 2.07 22.71 -0.17
CA THR A 63 1.00 22.55 -1.16
C THR A 63 1.34 21.45 -2.18
N GLU A 64 2.57 21.44 -2.68
CA GLU A 64 3.08 20.41 -3.59
C GLU A 64 3.09 19.03 -2.91
N PHE A 65 3.55 18.96 -1.66
CA PHE A 65 3.56 17.76 -0.86
C PHE A 65 2.15 17.16 -0.69
N LYS A 66 1.14 17.98 -0.37
CA LYS A 66 -0.26 17.51 -0.27
C LYS A 66 -0.79 16.94 -1.59
N GLN A 67 -0.38 17.49 -2.73
CA GLN A 67 -0.74 16.93 -4.03
C GLN A 67 -0.04 15.58 -4.25
N LYS A 68 1.25 15.48 -3.90
CA LYS A 68 2.02 14.25 -4.00
C LYS A 68 1.50 13.13 -3.10
N VAL A 69 1.06 13.41 -1.89
CA VAL A 69 0.39 12.42 -1.03
C VAL A 69 -0.90 11.89 -1.67
N LYS A 70 -1.68 12.75 -2.34
CA LYS A 70 -2.89 12.30 -3.07
C LYS A 70 -2.56 11.44 -4.27
N GLU A 71 -1.54 11.80 -5.05
CA GLU A 71 -1.03 10.99 -6.16
C GLU A 71 -0.55 9.64 -5.66
N PHE A 72 0.27 9.64 -4.62
CA PHE A 72 0.78 8.45 -3.95
C PHE A 72 -0.34 7.52 -3.47
N ARG A 73 -1.39 8.07 -2.82
CA ARG A 73 -2.56 7.30 -2.39
C ARG A 73 -3.29 6.63 -3.56
N ARG A 74 -3.44 7.34 -4.69
CA ARG A 74 -4.06 6.78 -5.90
C ARG A 74 -3.19 5.68 -6.51
N SER A 75 -1.90 5.92 -6.68
CA SER A 75 -0.96 4.94 -7.24
C SER A 75 -0.84 3.68 -6.39
N ALA A 76 -0.90 3.81 -5.06
CA ALA A 76 -0.87 2.66 -4.16
C ALA A 76 -2.19 1.88 -4.13
N SER A 77 -3.33 2.53 -4.44
CA SER A 77 -4.65 1.89 -4.42
C SER A 77 -5.04 1.26 -5.75
N ALA A 78 -4.62 1.83 -6.88
CA ALA A 78 -4.99 1.35 -8.21
C ALA A 78 -4.65 -0.15 -8.45
N PRO A 79 -3.49 -0.68 -8.03
CA PRO A 79 -3.19 -2.10 -8.11
C PRO A 79 -4.14 -3.01 -7.33
N ILE A 80 -4.68 -2.51 -6.20
CA ILE A 80 -5.65 -3.25 -5.38
C ILE A 80 -6.99 -3.32 -6.12
N ASP A 81 -7.38 -2.21 -6.75
CA ASP A 81 -8.61 -2.11 -7.54
C ASP A 81 -8.56 -3.02 -8.77
N GLU A 82 -7.42 -3.04 -9.49
CA GLU A 82 -7.19 -3.95 -10.61
C GLU A 82 -7.19 -5.42 -10.18
N ALA A 83 -6.53 -5.77 -9.07
CA ALA A 83 -6.54 -7.13 -8.56
C ALA A 83 -7.96 -7.59 -8.17
N ARG A 84 -8.79 -6.67 -7.64
CA ARG A 84 -10.21 -6.94 -7.37
C ARG A 84 -11.01 -7.17 -8.63
N GLN A 85 -10.84 -6.33 -9.64
CA GLN A 85 -11.55 -6.51 -10.89
C GLN A 85 -11.19 -7.84 -11.58
N GLN A 86 -9.89 -8.21 -11.58
CA GLN A 86 -9.45 -9.50 -12.10
C GLN A 86 -10.03 -10.68 -11.32
N PHE A 87 -10.18 -10.56 -10.01
CA PHE A 87 -10.85 -11.57 -9.18
C PHE A 87 -12.33 -11.71 -9.56
N ASP A 88 -13.05 -10.60 -9.62
CA ASP A 88 -14.49 -10.58 -9.95
C ASP A 88 -14.72 -11.20 -11.34
N ASP A 89 -13.93 -10.81 -12.34
CA ASP A 89 -13.98 -11.37 -13.70
C ASP A 89 -13.70 -12.88 -13.73
N CYS A 90 -12.71 -13.33 -12.94
CA CYS A 90 -12.36 -14.75 -12.84
C CYS A 90 -13.48 -15.57 -12.21
N VAL A 91 -14.09 -15.07 -11.13
CA VAL A 91 -15.18 -15.76 -10.42
C VAL A 91 -16.44 -15.83 -11.28
N GLU A 92 -16.73 -14.80 -12.06
CA GLU A 92 -17.86 -14.77 -13.00
C GLU A 92 -17.71 -15.84 -14.11
N GLN A 93 -16.49 -16.01 -14.63
CA GLN A 93 -16.18 -16.96 -15.70
C GLN A 93 -15.90 -18.39 -15.20
N ALA A 94 -15.66 -18.56 -13.89
CA ALA A 94 -15.30 -19.84 -13.31
C ALA A 94 -16.52 -20.76 -13.13
N ASP A 95 -16.56 -21.83 -13.94
CA ASP A 95 -17.54 -22.89 -13.78
C ASP A 95 -17.09 -23.93 -12.74
N GLY A 96 -17.71 -23.86 -11.56
CA GLY A 96 -17.51 -24.82 -10.48
C GLY A 96 -16.57 -24.36 -9.35
N PHE A 97 -16.73 -25.04 -8.22
CA PHE A 97 -16.11 -24.73 -6.92
C PHE A 97 -14.58 -24.61 -6.96
N PHE A 98 -13.89 -25.57 -7.57
CA PHE A 98 -12.43 -25.59 -7.62
C PHE A 98 -11.83 -24.46 -8.46
N LYS A 99 -12.52 -24.03 -9.53
CA LYS A 99 -12.04 -22.91 -10.36
C LYS A 99 -12.18 -21.58 -9.62
N LYS A 100 -13.30 -21.35 -8.93
CA LYS A 100 -13.51 -20.15 -8.10
C LYS A 100 -12.49 -20.04 -6.97
N ALA A 101 -12.16 -21.16 -6.33
CA ALA A 101 -11.08 -21.21 -5.34
C ALA A 101 -9.70 -20.90 -5.94
N GLY A 102 -9.43 -21.35 -7.18
CA GLY A 102 -8.24 -20.96 -7.93
C GLY A 102 -8.15 -19.45 -8.12
N CYS A 103 -9.26 -18.79 -8.50
CA CYS A 103 -9.33 -17.34 -8.63
C CYS A 103 -8.93 -16.60 -7.34
N ALA A 104 -9.37 -17.07 -6.18
CA ALA A 104 -9.02 -16.45 -4.89
C ALA A 104 -7.52 -16.57 -4.57
N ILE A 105 -6.93 -17.73 -4.85
CA ILE A 105 -5.49 -17.97 -4.66
C ILE A 105 -4.67 -17.10 -5.62
N ASP A 106 -5.05 -17.07 -6.90
CA ASP A 106 -4.37 -16.27 -7.92
C ASP A 106 -4.49 -14.78 -7.61
N ALA A 107 -5.65 -14.31 -7.18
CA ALA A 107 -5.86 -12.92 -6.80
C ALA A 107 -5.06 -12.53 -5.54
N GLY A 108 -5.01 -13.39 -4.52
CA GLY A 108 -4.16 -13.19 -3.34
C GLY A 108 -2.67 -13.11 -3.70
N LYS A 109 -2.23 -13.94 -4.63
CA LYS A 109 -0.87 -13.87 -5.19
C LYS A 109 -0.65 -12.58 -5.99
N THR A 110 -1.60 -12.16 -6.82
CA THR A 110 -1.56 -10.90 -7.56
C THR A 110 -1.47 -9.70 -6.63
N LEU A 111 -2.20 -9.69 -5.51
CA LEU A 111 -2.06 -8.63 -4.49
C LEU A 111 -0.62 -8.56 -3.97
N VAL A 112 -0.01 -9.70 -3.64
CA VAL A 112 1.39 -9.74 -3.18
C VAL A 112 2.35 -9.29 -4.29
N ASP A 113 2.17 -9.79 -5.51
CA ASP A 113 3.09 -9.58 -6.63
C ASP A 113 2.97 -8.18 -7.27
N VAL A 114 1.83 -7.51 -7.14
CA VAL A 114 1.59 -6.17 -7.74
C VAL A 114 1.58 -5.07 -6.69
N VAL A 115 0.90 -5.25 -5.54
CA VAL A 115 0.80 -4.20 -4.51
C VAL A 115 2.14 -3.98 -3.83
N ILE A 116 2.94 -5.02 -3.57
CA ILE A 116 4.24 -4.84 -2.92
C ILE A 116 5.21 -4.05 -3.80
N PRO A 117 5.42 -4.37 -5.09
CA PRO A 117 6.27 -3.56 -5.96
C PRO A 117 5.74 -2.14 -6.14
N ALA A 118 4.42 -1.98 -6.33
CA ALA A 118 3.82 -0.65 -6.45
C ALA A 118 4.02 0.18 -5.18
N ALA A 119 3.82 -0.40 -4.00
CA ALA A 119 4.08 0.25 -2.71
C ALA A 119 5.57 0.62 -2.54
N LYS A 120 6.50 -0.26 -2.94
CA LYS A 120 7.95 0.03 -2.91
C LYS A 120 8.34 1.17 -3.84
N GLN A 121 7.84 1.15 -5.08
CA GLN A 121 8.11 2.21 -6.04
C GLN A 121 7.53 3.53 -5.56
N SER A 122 6.28 3.50 -5.14
CA SER A 122 5.56 4.67 -4.65
C SER A 122 6.26 5.25 -3.40
N ALA A 123 6.75 4.41 -2.49
CA ALA A 123 7.53 4.84 -1.32
C ALA A 123 8.90 5.44 -1.70
N LYS A 124 9.53 4.91 -2.74
CA LYS A 124 10.78 5.45 -3.28
C LYS A 124 10.56 6.84 -3.87
N GLU A 125 9.55 7.00 -4.73
CA GLU A 125 9.17 8.28 -5.32
C GLU A 125 8.81 9.32 -4.24
N PHE A 126 8.09 8.89 -3.22
CA PHE A 126 7.77 9.72 -2.05
C PHE A 126 9.03 10.15 -1.27
N THR A 127 9.96 9.21 -1.03
CA THR A 127 11.23 9.50 -0.35
C THR A 127 12.10 10.45 -1.17
N GLU A 128 12.14 10.29 -2.50
CA GLU A 128 12.86 11.18 -3.41
C GLU A 128 12.23 12.58 -3.39
N THR A 129 10.91 12.67 -3.42
CA THR A 129 10.18 13.95 -3.27
C THR A 129 10.54 14.64 -1.95
N ILE A 130 10.58 13.91 -0.83
CA ILE A 130 10.99 14.47 0.46
C ILE A 130 12.43 14.99 0.41
N LYS A 131 13.34 14.26 -0.25
CA LYS A 131 14.74 14.69 -0.39
C LYS A 131 14.89 15.92 -1.27
N GLU A 132 14.14 16.00 -2.36
CA GLU A 132 14.09 17.19 -3.22
C GLU A 132 13.58 18.40 -2.45
N ILE A 133 12.49 18.22 -1.70
CA ILE A 133 11.95 19.21 -0.77
C ILE A 133 13.02 19.63 0.25
N ALA A 134 13.71 18.68 0.87
CA ALA A 134 14.79 18.95 1.82
C ALA A 134 15.98 19.67 1.18
N ALA A 135 16.21 19.46 -0.11
CA ALA A 135 17.26 20.14 -0.84
C ALA A 135 16.99 21.65 -0.97
N GLU A 136 15.73 22.08 -1.00
CA GLU A 136 15.33 23.49 -1.05
C GLU A 136 15.51 24.23 0.28
N PHE A 137 15.68 23.50 1.39
CA PHE A 137 15.95 24.07 2.71
C PHE A 137 17.45 24.18 3.00
N GLY A 138 17.83 25.20 3.78
CA GLY A 138 19.21 25.39 4.25
C GLY A 138 19.70 24.24 5.16
N LYS A 139 21.02 24.09 5.30
CA LYS A 139 21.65 22.98 6.05
C LYS A 139 21.14 22.82 7.49
N GLU A 140 20.77 23.90 8.19
CA GLU A 140 20.23 23.83 9.56
C GLU A 140 18.82 23.23 9.61
N GLN A 141 17.98 23.49 8.61
CA GLN A 141 16.59 23.01 8.54
C GLN A 141 16.50 21.60 7.93
N ARG A 142 17.56 21.09 7.30
CA ARG A 142 17.64 19.74 6.71
C ARG A 142 17.62 18.60 7.72
N SER A 143 18.15 18.80 8.92
CA SER A 143 18.22 17.72 9.93
C SER A 143 16.84 17.15 10.29
N GLY A 144 15.82 18.00 10.40
CA GLY A 144 14.44 17.58 10.64
C GLY A 144 13.71 17.00 9.42
N LEU A 145 14.30 17.12 8.22
CA LEU A 145 13.79 16.59 6.95
C LEU A 145 14.48 15.27 6.57
N ASP A 146 15.73 15.05 7.00
CA ASP A 146 16.41 13.75 6.85
C ASP A 146 15.66 12.64 7.60
N ASP A 147 15.13 12.94 8.79
CA ASP A 147 14.21 12.06 9.53
C ASP A 147 12.94 11.70 8.73
N MET A 148 12.49 12.58 7.83
CA MET A 148 11.32 12.32 6.98
C MET A 148 11.63 11.35 5.84
N ALA A 149 12.86 11.35 5.33
CA ALA A 149 13.28 10.38 4.33
C ALA A 149 13.34 8.96 4.92
N ASP A 150 13.64 8.83 6.20
CA ASP A 150 13.58 7.55 6.91
C ASP A 150 12.13 7.09 7.16
N LEU A 151 11.19 8.01 7.41
CA LEU A 151 9.75 7.71 7.45
C LEU A 151 9.23 7.10 6.14
N GLY A 152 9.64 7.64 4.98
CA GLY A 152 9.30 7.07 3.67
C GLY A 152 9.87 5.65 3.45
N ARG A 153 11.07 5.38 3.99
CA ARG A 153 11.67 4.04 3.92
C ARG A 153 10.95 3.03 4.81
N ASP A 154 10.53 3.44 5.99
CA ASP A 154 9.79 2.58 6.91
C ASP A 154 8.36 2.34 6.47
N PHE A 155 7.73 3.27 5.75
CA PHE A 155 6.46 3.05 5.07
C PHE A 155 6.52 1.81 4.16
N ALA A 156 7.54 1.66 3.31
CA ALA A 156 7.63 0.52 2.38
C ALA A 156 7.69 -0.84 3.12
N LYS A 157 8.37 -0.89 4.27
CA LYS A 157 8.43 -2.08 5.12
C LYS A 157 7.08 -2.34 5.78
N GLN A 158 6.45 -1.31 6.33
CA GLN A 158 5.17 -1.42 7.00
C GLN A 158 4.04 -1.78 6.03
N ALA A 159 4.08 -1.30 4.78
CA ALA A 159 3.12 -1.66 3.74
C ALA A 159 3.26 -3.15 3.37
N LEU A 160 4.49 -3.65 3.24
CA LEU A 160 4.76 -5.07 3.00
C LEU A 160 4.26 -5.96 4.15
N THR A 161 4.48 -5.56 5.40
CA THR A 161 3.94 -6.27 6.57
C THR A 161 2.42 -6.26 6.57
N SER A 162 1.79 -5.11 6.31
CA SER A 162 0.33 -4.98 6.23
C SER A 162 -0.30 -5.86 5.16
N VAL A 163 0.30 -5.93 3.96
CA VAL A 163 -0.18 -6.80 2.88
C VAL A 163 -0.12 -8.27 3.31
N LYS A 164 1.00 -8.70 3.89
CA LYS A 164 1.17 -10.09 4.34
C LYS A 164 0.15 -10.47 5.44
N GLU A 165 -0.03 -9.60 6.42
CA GLU A 165 -1.01 -9.82 7.50
C GLU A 165 -2.45 -9.92 6.96
N CYS A 166 -2.81 -9.10 5.97
CA CYS A 166 -4.14 -9.16 5.36
C CYS A 166 -4.36 -10.41 4.49
N VAL A 167 -3.30 -10.93 3.85
CA VAL A 167 -3.38 -12.14 3.00
C VAL A 167 -3.18 -13.44 3.81
N GLY A 168 -2.79 -13.33 5.09
CA GLY A 168 -2.56 -14.48 5.97
C GLY A 168 -1.23 -15.22 5.71
N LEU A 169 -0.19 -14.49 5.28
CA LEU A 169 1.16 -14.99 4.94
C LEU A 169 2.25 -14.58 5.93
#